data_AF-A0A9X1NM15-F1
#
_entry.id   AF-A0A9X1NM15-F1
#
_cell.length_a   1.000
_cell.length_b   1.000
_cell.length_c   1.000
_cell.angle_alpha   90.00
_cell.angle_beta   90.00
_cell.angle_gamma   90.00
#
_symmetry.space_group_name_H-M   'P 1'
#
loop_
_entity.id
_entity.type
_entity.pdbx_description
1 polymer ?
#
loop_
_entity_poly.entity_id
_entity_poly.type
_entity_poly.pdbx_seq_one_letter_code
_entity_poly.pdbx_strand_id
1 'polypeptide(L)'
;MATENDVDVVIVGAGGGGLVAALAAADRGASVVVLEKLNEAGGNTGLSTGSIPGGGSAQQKAAGVNDDPERMFTDLMRQSGPHEAEHLTRRLAETSGALVDWLVDKHHVRLKLILDYKHVGHSVNRLHAPASRRGGDLVADLLAACEKAGVDVILGNPVAGLIVEDGVVRGVKVEGERIEPYELRAGAVILAANGFAANRDLVTRWAPELASLEYFGAHGSTGEAIEWGLQVGGHLKNAAAFQGYAAVAYPHGSILSWTTVEKGGVLIDSTGSRMGDEIVGYSGFTTEVTGGQQPIWALYDTRIRDITLREDEYRELVEMGGAKECADDQEVAQVTGVPLDALRDTLEQYASASRGDRPDQHGRTDFGAEPLRPPYVVSRVTPGLFHTQGGLDVDTEGRVLRGDGSEVPGLFAVGGVAAGVSGQTGGRGYSSGNGLLTAVGLGQLAGDAAADFVGSGD
;
A
#
# COMPACT_ATOMS: atom_id res chain seq x y z
N MET A 1 23.72 -24.24 -27.70
CA MET A 1 22.37 -24.40 -28.29
C MET A 1 21.50 -23.49 -27.47
N ALA A 2 20.82 -22.51 -28.08
CA ALA A 2 19.88 -21.68 -27.33
C ALA A 2 18.83 -22.62 -26.71
N THR A 3 18.68 -22.58 -25.39
CA THR A 3 17.56 -23.22 -24.70
C THR A 3 16.30 -22.52 -25.21
N GLU A 4 15.42 -23.27 -25.87
CA GLU A 4 14.15 -22.75 -26.37
C GLU A 4 13.32 -22.32 -25.15
N ASN A 5 12.95 -21.03 -25.09
CA ASN A 5 12.12 -20.51 -24.03
C ASN A 5 10.66 -20.91 -24.29
N ASP A 6 9.92 -21.24 -23.22
CA ASP A 6 8.48 -21.51 -23.34
C ASP A 6 7.68 -20.21 -23.56
N VAL A 7 8.14 -19.12 -22.92
CA VAL A 7 7.59 -17.76 -23.02
C VAL A 7 8.70 -16.72 -22.94
N ASP A 8 8.45 -15.48 -23.38
CA ASP A 8 9.44 -14.41 -23.25
C ASP A 8 9.57 -13.95 -21.80
N VAL A 9 8.44 -13.70 -21.14
CA VAL A 9 8.39 -13.17 -19.77
C VAL A 9 7.46 -14.00 -18.90
N VAL A 10 7.97 -14.50 -17.77
CA VAL A 10 7.14 -15.07 -16.70
C VAL A 10 7.05 -14.10 -15.52
N ILE A 11 5.83 -13.92 -15.00
CA ILE A 11 5.53 -13.03 -13.88
C ILE A 11 5.00 -13.86 -12.71
N VAL A 12 5.56 -13.65 -11.52
CA VAL A 12 5.20 -14.39 -10.31
C VAL A 12 4.33 -13.51 -9.41
N GLY A 13 3.03 -13.75 -9.42
CA GLY A 13 2.01 -13.07 -8.60
C GLY A 13 1.02 -12.25 -9.44
N ALA A 14 -0.28 -12.50 -9.26
CA ALA A 14 -1.36 -11.80 -9.96
C ALA A 14 -1.94 -10.63 -9.13
N GLY A 15 -1.07 -9.89 -8.44
CA GLY A 15 -1.42 -8.60 -7.83
C GLY A 15 -1.36 -7.45 -8.84
N GLY A 16 -1.67 -6.22 -8.41
CA GLY A 16 -1.67 -5.06 -9.30
C GLY A 16 -0.34 -4.84 -10.03
N GLY A 17 0.79 -5.06 -9.35
CA GLY A 17 2.11 -4.94 -9.98
C GLY A 17 2.37 -5.99 -11.05
N GLY A 18 1.98 -7.25 -10.82
CA GLY A 18 2.17 -8.33 -11.79
C GLY A 18 1.26 -8.20 -13.00
N LEU A 19 -0.01 -7.83 -12.78
CA LEU A 19 -0.96 -7.60 -13.89
C LEU A 19 -0.56 -6.39 -14.73
N VAL A 20 -0.09 -5.30 -14.13
CA VAL A 20 0.39 -4.14 -14.89
C VAL A 20 1.70 -4.44 -15.63
N ALA A 21 2.62 -5.20 -15.02
CA ALA A 21 3.82 -5.67 -15.71
C ALA A 21 3.48 -6.55 -16.92
N ALA A 22 2.47 -7.40 -16.80
CA ALA A 22 1.99 -8.24 -17.88
C ALA A 22 1.49 -7.41 -19.07
N LEU A 23 0.67 -6.40 -18.80
CA LEU A 23 0.17 -5.48 -19.83
C LEU A 23 1.30 -4.69 -20.51
N ALA A 24 2.29 -4.23 -19.75
CA ALA A 24 3.42 -3.50 -20.32
C ALA A 24 4.31 -4.39 -21.20
N ALA A 25 4.64 -5.61 -20.75
CA ALA A 25 5.39 -6.57 -21.56
C ALA A 25 4.63 -7.00 -22.83
N ALA A 26 3.32 -7.28 -22.72
CA ALA A 26 2.48 -7.62 -23.86
C ALA A 26 2.36 -6.46 -24.87
N ASP A 27 2.30 -5.21 -24.39
CA ASP A 27 2.31 -4.01 -25.23
C ASP A 27 3.60 -3.86 -26.07
N ARG A 28 4.71 -4.47 -25.62
CA ARG A 28 5.99 -4.59 -26.34
C ARG A 28 6.05 -5.80 -27.27
N GLY A 29 5.01 -6.62 -27.31
CA GLY A 29 4.92 -7.81 -28.16
C GLY A 29 5.54 -9.08 -27.56
N ALA A 30 5.92 -9.06 -26.28
CA ALA A 30 6.40 -10.26 -25.58
C ALA A 30 5.25 -11.25 -25.31
N SER A 31 5.53 -12.54 -25.40
CA SER A 31 4.67 -13.60 -24.86
C SER A 31 4.80 -13.66 -23.33
N VAL A 32 3.67 -13.61 -22.62
CA VAL A 32 3.64 -13.43 -21.16
C VAL A 32 2.75 -14.46 -20.48
N VAL A 33 3.26 -15.05 -19.40
CA VAL A 33 2.47 -15.86 -18.45
C VAL A 33 2.59 -15.27 -17.05
N VAL A 34 1.45 -15.14 -16.35
CA VAL A 34 1.38 -14.77 -14.93
C VAL A 34 0.99 -15.99 -14.11
N LEU A 35 1.81 -16.35 -13.13
CA LEU A 35 1.54 -17.45 -12.20
C LEU A 35 1.10 -16.91 -10.84
N GLU A 36 -0.03 -17.37 -10.32
CA GLU A 36 -0.54 -17.03 -9.00
C GLU A 36 -0.68 -18.28 -8.15
N LYS A 37 -0.17 -18.24 -6.92
CA LYS A 37 -0.17 -19.40 -6.03
C LYS A 37 -1.55 -19.70 -5.45
N LEU A 38 -2.37 -18.67 -5.22
CA LEU A 38 -3.72 -18.81 -4.69
C LEU A 38 -4.72 -19.13 -5.80
N ASN A 39 -5.93 -19.52 -5.40
CA ASN A 39 -7.05 -19.76 -6.34
C ASN A 39 -7.76 -18.47 -6.75
N GLU A 40 -7.23 -17.31 -6.35
CA GLU A 40 -7.76 -15.99 -6.65
C GLU A 40 -6.59 -15.01 -6.86
N ALA A 41 -6.77 -14.07 -7.77
CA ALA A 41 -5.82 -12.99 -8.01
C ALA A 41 -6.06 -11.80 -7.08
N GLY A 42 -5.10 -10.88 -7.04
CA GLY A 42 -5.25 -9.55 -6.44
C GLY A 42 -4.39 -9.32 -5.20
N GLY A 43 -4.17 -10.31 -4.34
CA GLY A 43 -3.38 -10.13 -3.11
C GLY A 43 -3.77 -8.86 -2.33
N ASN A 44 -2.78 -8.10 -1.83
CA ASN A 44 -3.04 -6.82 -1.16
C ASN A 44 -3.65 -5.74 -2.07
N THR A 45 -3.49 -5.84 -3.40
CA THR A 45 -4.18 -4.92 -4.32
C THR A 45 -5.69 -5.07 -4.18
N GLY A 46 -6.19 -6.31 -4.12
CA GLY A 46 -7.62 -6.60 -3.98
C GLY A 46 -8.24 -6.11 -2.66
N LEU A 47 -7.47 -6.12 -1.58
CA LEU A 47 -7.89 -5.66 -0.24
C LEU A 47 -7.75 -4.15 -0.02
N SER A 48 -7.12 -3.43 -0.96
CA SER A 48 -6.91 -1.99 -0.85
C SER A 48 -8.15 -1.19 -1.28
N THR A 49 -8.07 0.15 -1.23
CA THR A 49 -9.08 1.02 -1.85
C THR A 49 -8.91 1.16 -3.37
N GLY A 50 -7.87 0.56 -3.96
CA GLY A 50 -7.54 0.69 -5.39
C GLY A 50 -6.99 2.06 -5.79
N SER A 51 -6.51 2.87 -4.84
CA SER A 51 -6.07 4.25 -5.08
C SER A 51 -4.62 4.37 -5.55
N ILE A 52 -4.42 4.88 -6.76
CA ILE A 52 -3.13 5.12 -7.40
C ILE A 52 -2.87 6.64 -7.47
N PRO A 53 -1.82 7.18 -6.85
CA PRO A 53 -1.46 8.57 -7.02
C PRO A 53 -0.87 8.80 -8.43
N GLY A 54 -1.31 9.86 -9.11
CA GLY A 54 -0.79 10.27 -10.42
C GLY A 54 -0.51 11.76 -10.43
N GLY A 55 0.74 12.17 -10.63
CA GLY A 55 1.18 13.56 -10.71
C GLY A 55 1.10 14.09 -12.15
N GLY A 56 0.19 15.03 -12.40
CA GLY A 56 0.00 15.69 -13.70
C GLY A 56 -0.87 14.91 -14.71
N SER A 57 -1.77 14.04 -14.25
CA SER A 57 -2.64 13.22 -15.11
C SER A 57 -3.61 14.05 -15.95
N ALA A 58 -4.15 13.47 -17.01
CA ALA A 58 -5.18 14.12 -17.83
C ALA A 58 -6.44 14.45 -17.01
N GLN A 59 -6.82 13.58 -16.06
CA GLN A 59 -7.98 13.81 -15.19
C GLN A 59 -7.75 14.99 -14.23
N GLN A 60 -6.54 15.16 -13.69
CA GLN A 60 -6.20 16.32 -12.86
C GLN A 60 -6.30 17.62 -13.66
N LYS A 61 -5.75 17.65 -14.88
CA LYS A 61 -5.83 18.82 -15.77
C LYS A 61 -7.28 19.17 -16.10
N ALA A 62 -8.11 18.17 -16.42
CA ALA A 62 -9.53 18.36 -16.71
C ALA A 62 -10.32 18.89 -15.50
N ALA A 63 -9.92 18.50 -14.29
CA ALA A 63 -10.52 18.99 -13.04
C ALA A 63 -9.94 20.32 -12.54
N GLY A 64 -8.97 20.92 -13.26
CA GLY A 64 -8.31 22.16 -12.84
C GLY A 64 -7.36 22.01 -11.65
N VAL A 65 -6.91 20.79 -11.34
CA VAL A 65 -5.92 20.53 -10.30
C VAL A 65 -4.52 20.80 -10.86
N ASN A 66 -3.82 21.79 -10.29
CA ASN A 66 -2.45 22.13 -10.66
C ASN A 66 -1.44 21.21 -9.93
N ASP A 67 -1.00 20.15 -10.61
CA ASP A 67 -0.05 19.16 -10.12
C ASP A 67 0.94 18.76 -11.21
N ASP A 68 2.10 18.25 -10.81
CA ASP A 68 3.17 17.77 -11.68
C ASP A 68 4.05 16.74 -10.93
N PRO A 69 4.93 16.00 -11.65
CA PRO A 69 5.84 15.07 -11.02
C PRO A 69 6.75 15.65 -9.92
N GLU A 70 7.26 16.88 -10.08
CA GLU A 70 8.16 17.48 -9.10
C GLU A 70 7.45 17.81 -7.79
N ARG A 71 6.20 18.26 -7.87
CA ARG A 71 5.33 18.48 -6.71
C ARG A 71 5.02 17.17 -6.00
N MET A 72 4.72 16.11 -6.75
CA MET A 72 4.51 14.79 -6.17
C MET A 72 5.79 14.27 -5.49
N PHE A 73 6.94 14.33 -6.14
CA PHE A 73 8.23 13.96 -5.55
C PHE A 73 8.49 14.72 -4.25
N THR A 74 8.31 16.05 -4.27
CA THR A 74 8.49 16.90 -3.08
C THR A 74 7.58 16.50 -1.93
N ASP A 75 6.31 16.19 -2.23
CA ASP A 75 5.34 15.73 -1.22
C ASP A 75 5.74 14.37 -0.61
N LEU A 76 6.15 13.42 -1.46
CA LEU A 76 6.58 12.09 -0.99
C LEU A 76 7.85 12.17 -0.13
N MET A 77 8.85 12.94 -0.58
CA MET A 77 10.10 13.14 0.16
C MET A 77 9.89 13.88 1.48
N ARG A 78 8.95 14.83 1.54
CA ARG A 78 8.56 15.49 2.79
C ARG A 78 8.01 14.48 3.79
N GLN A 79 7.21 13.51 3.33
CA GLN A 79 6.61 12.49 4.20
C GLN A 79 7.63 11.43 4.63
N SER A 80 8.41 10.88 3.68
CA SER A 80 9.36 9.80 3.95
C SER A 80 10.62 10.25 4.67
N GLY A 81 11.00 11.52 4.51
CA GLY A 81 12.37 11.95 4.77
C GLY A 81 13.36 11.32 3.77
N PRO A 82 14.67 11.59 3.90
CA PRO A 82 15.70 10.96 3.08
C PRO A 82 15.75 9.43 3.28
N HIS A 83 15.95 8.67 2.21
CA HIS A 83 16.00 7.20 2.28
C HIS A 83 16.77 6.56 1.10
N GLU A 84 16.94 5.23 1.13
CA GLU A 84 17.81 4.51 0.17
C GLU A 84 17.20 4.28 -1.22
N ALA A 85 15.94 4.70 -1.41
CA ALA A 85 15.16 4.47 -2.63
C ALA A 85 14.65 5.79 -3.27
N GLU A 86 15.34 6.90 -3.03
CA GLU A 86 14.99 8.21 -3.60
C GLU A 86 14.97 8.23 -5.13
N HIS A 87 15.84 7.43 -5.77
CA HIS A 87 15.84 7.24 -7.22
C HIS A 87 14.50 6.67 -7.72
N LEU A 88 13.94 5.72 -6.98
CA LEU A 88 12.61 5.16 -7.26
C LEU A 88 11.51 6.19 -6.99
N THR A 89 11.60 6.94 -5.89
CA THR A 89 10.61 8.00 -5.57
C THR A 89 10.50 9.01 -6.71
N ARG A 90 11.65 9.47 -7.26
CA ARG A 90 11.69 10.36 -8.42
C ARG A 90 11.09 9.71 -9.66
N ARG A 91 11.58 8.51 -10.01
CA ARG A 91 11.15 7.81 -11.22
C ARG A 91 9.64 7.52 -11.22
N LEU A 92 9.11 7.11 -10.07
CA LEU A 92 7.68 6.82 -9.91
C LEU A 92 6.85 8.11 -9.99
N ALA A 93 7.29 9.22 -9.41
CA ALA A 93 6.60 10.49 -9.54
C ALA A 93 6.52 10.93 -11.02
N GLU A 94 7.61 10.83 -11.77
CA GLU A 94 7.69 11.12 -13.21
C GLU A 94 6.74 10.24 -14.05
N THR A 95 6.61 8.96 -13.68
CA THR A 95 5.82 7.97 -14.43
C THR A 95 4.34 8.02 -14.07
N SER A 96 4.01 8.41 -12.83
CA SER A 96 2.69 8.22 -12.21
C SER A 96 1.49 8.81 -12.99
N GLY A 97 1.60 10.04 -13.51
CA GLY A 97 0.51 10.67 -14.25
C GLY A 97 0.22 9.94 -15.57
N ALA A 98 1.27 9.66 -16.34
CA ALA A 98 1.17 8.94 -17.61
C ALA A 98 0.74 7.48 -17.43
N LEU A 99 1.14 6.83 -16.33
CA LEU A 99 0.69 5.50 -15.96
C LEU A 99 -0.84 5.45 -15.78
N VAL A 100 -1.41 6.40 -15.03
CA VAL A 100 -2.87 6.48 -14.83
C VAL A 100 -3.57 6.69 -16.17
N ASP A 101 -3.07 7.59 -17.01
CA ASP A 101 -3.64 7.86 -18.32
C ASP A 101 -3.56 6.62 -19.24
N TRP A 102 -2.42 5.89 -19.24
CA TRP A 102 -2.25 4.64 -19.99
C TRP A 102 -3.20 3.53 -19.54
N LEU A 103 -3.38 3.34 -18.22
CA LEU A 103 -4.33 2.37 -17.66
C LEU A 103 -5.77 2.68 -18.10
N VAL A 104 -6.16 3.96 -18.10
CA VAL A 104 -7.52 4.39 -18.44
C VAL A 104 -7.76 4.35 -19.96
N ASP A 105 -6.87 4.95 -20.74
CA ASP A 105 -7.12 5.21 -22.16
C ASP A 105 -6.84 3.98 -23.02
N LYS A 106 -5.75 3.25 -22.74
CA LYS A 106 -5.35 2.08 -23.53
C LYS A 106 -5.97 0.79 -23.01
N HIS A 107 -5.89 0.56 -21.70
CA HIS A 107 -6.32 -0.69 -21.06
C HIS A 107 -7.73 -0.65 -20.47
N HIS A 108 -8.40 0.51 -20.54
CA HIS A 108 -9.78 0.69 -20.11
C HIS A 108 -10.06 0.37 -18.63
N VAL A 109 -9.03 0.49 -17.78
CA VAL A 109 -9.17 0.37 -16.33
C VAL A 109 -9.94 1.57 -15.80
N ARG A 110 -11.01 1.33 -15.04
CA ARG A 110 -11.99 2.37 -14.66
C ARG A 110 -11.55 3.16 -13.44
N LEU A 111 -10.53 4.00 -13.62
CA LEU A 111 -10.02 4.89 -12.57
C LEU A 111 -10.64 6.30 -12.68
N LYS A 112 -11.01 6.87 -11.52
CA LYS A 112 -11.50 8.25 -11.39
C LYS A 112 -10.71 9.01 -10.32
N LEU A 113 -10.28 10.21 -10.67
CA LEU A 113 -9.69 11.18 -9.76
C LEU A 113 -10.61 11.42 -8.56
N ILE A 114 -10.04 11.34 -7.36
CA ILE A 114 -10.75 11.62 -6.11
C ILE A 114 -10.68 13.12 -5.81
N LEU A 115 -11.82 13.81 -5.81
CA LEU A 115 -11.92 15.24 -5.50
C LEU A 115 -12.45 15.52 -4.08
N ASP A 116 -13.05 14.53 -3.44
CA ASP A 116 -13.74 14.71 -2.15
C ASP A 116 -12.77 14.99 -0.99
N TYR A 117 -11.53 14.52 -1.09
CA TYR A 117 -10.51 14.64 -0.04
C TYR A 117 -9.09 14.58 -0.59
N LYS A 118 -8.13 14.97 0.26
CA LYS A 118 -6.69 14.77 0.07
C LYS A 118 -6.19 13.98 1.26
N HIS A 119 -5.63 12.80 1.02
CA HIS A 119 -5.12 11.93 2.07
C HIS A 119 -3.67 12.25 2.44
N VAL A 120 -3.24 11.66 3.56
CA VAL A 120 -1.88 11.66 4.12
C VAL A 120 -0.79 11.66 3.04
N GLY A 121 0.10 12.64 3.13
CA GLY A 121 1.28 12.76 2.26
C GLY A 121 1.04 13.51 0.94
N HIS A 122 -0.15 14.09 0.70
CA HIS A 122 -0.43 14.81 -0.55
C HIS A 122 -0.88 16.26 -0.36
N SER A 123 -0.25 17.20 -1.07
CA SER A 123 -0.65 18.63 -1.04
C SER A 123 -1.85 18.96 -1.92
N VAL A 124 -2.13 18.14 -2.95
CA VAL A 124 -3.26 18.28 -3.88
C VAL A 124 -3.97 16.94 -4.13
N ASN A 125 -5.16 16.99 -4.71
CA ASN A 125 -5.92 15.81 -5.12
C ASN A 125 -5.20 15.09 -6.27
N ARG A 126 -4.68 13.90 -6.02
CA ARG A 126 -3.96 13.12 -7.03
C ARG A 126 -4.22 11.61 -7.00
N LEU A 127 -5.06 11.16 -6.09
CA LEU A 127 -5.44 9.74 -6.03
C LEU A 127 -6.48 9.46 -7.11
N HIS A 128 -6.32 8.34 -7.80
CA HIS A 128 -7.24 7.82 -8.79
C HIS A 128 -7.62 6.40 -8.37
N ALA A 129 -8.91 6.09 -8.28
CA ALA A 129 -9.36 4.76 -7.86
C ALA A 129 -10.63 4.36 -8.62
N PRO A 130 -11.04 3.08 -8.57
CA PRO A 130 -12.38 2.68 -8.97
C PRO A 130 -13.45 3.54 -8.28
N ALA A 131 -14.61 3.69 -8.92
CA ALA A 131 -15.71 4.48 -8.34
C ALA A 131 -16.17 3.92 -6.99
N SER A 132 -16.11 2.60 -6.82
CA SER A 132 -16.42 1.89 -5.58
C SER A 132 -15.40 2.10 -4.46
N ARG A 133 -14.19 2.59 -4.77
CA ARG A 133 -13.03 2.62 -3.86
C ARG A 133 -12.68 1.24 -3.31
N ARG A 134 -12.86 0.18 -4.11
CA ARG A 134 -12.48 -1.19 -3.76
C ARG A 134 -11.41 -1.71 -4.72
N GLY A 135 -10.34 -2.22 -4.14
CA GLY A 135 -9.21 -2.80 -4.87
C GLY A 135 -9.59 -4.02 -5.69
N GLY A 136 -10.60 -4.78 -5.26
CA GLY A 136 -11.17 -5.88 -6.04
C GLY A 136 -11.66 -5.45 -7.43
N ASP A 137 -12.25 -4.25 -7.56
CA ASP A 137 -12.69 -3.73 -8.85
C ASP A 137 -11.51 -3.32 -9.75
N LEU A 138 -10.43 -2.80 -9.15
CA LEU A 138 -9.18 -2.55 -9.87
C LEU A 138 -8.59 -3.86 -10.39
N VAL A 139 -8.54 -4.90 -9.57
CA VAL A 139 -8.04 -6.23 -9.96
C VAL A 139 -8.90 -6.82 -11.08
N ALA A 140 -10.23 -6.72 -10.97
CA ALA A 140 -11.14 -7.20 -12.01
C ALA A 140 -10.90 -6.51 -13.36
N ASP A 141 -10.73 -5.19 -13.36
CA ASP A 141 -10.43 -4.42 -14.58
C ASP A 141 -9.06 -4.81 -15.17
N LEU A 142 -8.05 -4.99 -14.33
CA LEU A 142 -6.71 -5.41 -14.77
C LEU A 142 -6.71 -6.84 -15.35
N LEU A 143 -7.45 -7.78 -14.74
CA LEU A 143 -7.61 -9.14 -15.28
C LEU A 143 -8.30 -9.11 -16.65
N ALA A 144 -9.37 -8.33 -16.80
CA ALA A 144 -10.06 -8.18 -18.08
C ALA A 144 -9.16 -7.55 -19.15
N ALA A 145 -8.29 -6.60 -18.77
CA ALA A 145 -7.29 -6.04 -19.66
C ALA A 145 -6.26 -7.09 -20.09
N CYS A 146 -5.75 -7.90 -19.15
CA CYS A 146 -4.81 -8.99 -19.45
C CYS A 146 -5.41 -10.02 -20.40
N GLU A 147 -6.66 -10.45 -20.15
CA GLU A 147 -7.39 -11.37 -21.04
C GLU A 147 -7.51 -10.79 -22.46
N LYS A 148 -7.88 -9.51 -22.59
CA LYS A 148 -7.96 -8.82 -23.89
C LYS A 148 -6.61 -8.71 -24.59
N ALA A 149 -5.53 -8.58 -23.83
CA ALA A 149 -4.15 -8.54 -24.33
C ALA A 149 -3.59 -9.94 -24.67
N GLY A 150 -4.33 -11.02 -24.41
CA GLY A 150 -3.89 -12.40 -24.65
C GLY A 150 -2.86 -12.89 -23.63
N VAL A 151 -2.83 -12.32 -22.43
CA VAL A 151 -1.95 -12.77 -21.34
C VAL A 151 -2.65 -13.87 -20.53
N ASP A 152 -1.98 -15.01 -20.41
CA ASP A 152 -2.44 -16.12 -19.58
C ASP A 152 -2.15 -15.86 -18.10
N VAL A 153 -3.21 -15.71 -17.30
CA VAL A 153 -3.14 -15.63 -15.83
C VAL A 153 -3.56 -16.96 -15.23
N ILE A 154 -2.61 -17.70 -14.68
CA ILE A 154 -2.79 -19.08 -14.23
C ILE A 154 -2.80 -19.13 -12.69
N LEU A 155 -3.97 -19.37 -12.13
CA LEU A 155 -4.19 -19.49 -10.68
C LEU A 155 -3.81 -20.88 -10.16
N GLY A 156 -3.59 -21.00 -8.84
CA GLY A 156 -3.25 -22.28 -8.20
C GLY A 156 -1.90 -22.87 -8.64
N ASN A 157 -1.00 -22.04 -9.16
CA ASN A 157 0.33 -22.41 -9.67
C ASN A 157 1.44 -21.76 -8.82
N PRO A 158 1.69 -22.27 -7.60
CA PRO A 158 2.77 -21.80 -6.75
C PRO A 158 4.14 -22.02 -7.40
N VAL A 159 4.87 -20.91 -7.60
CA VAL A 159 6.31 -20.97 -7.88
C VAL A 159 7.04 -21.40 -6.61
N ALA A 160 8.04 -22.27 -6.75
CA ALA A 160 8.85 -22.81 -5.67
C ALA A 160 10.32 -22.37 -5.74
N GLY A 161 10.77 -21.82 -6.88
CA GLY A 161 12.12 -21.30 -7.02
C GLY A 161 12.46 -20.81 -8.43
N LEU A 162 13.65 -20.22 -8.55
CA LEU A 162 14.19 -19.71 -9.81
C LEU A 162 15.05 -20.77 -10.52
N ILE A 163 15.04 -20.74 -11.84
CA ILE A 163 15.97 -21.49 -12.69
C ILE A 163 17.11 -20.55 -13.08
N VAL A 164 18.35 -20.95 -12.80
CA VAL A 164 19.55 -20.14 -13.08
C VAL A 164 20.52 -20.94 -13.94
N GLU A 165 20.92 -20.37 -15.07
CA GLU A 165 21.84 -20.96 -16.03
C GLU A 165 22.91 -19.91 -16.38
N ASP A 166 24.19 -20.29 -16.27
CA ASP A 166 25.33 -19.40 -16.55
C ASP A 166 25.28 -18.04 -15.83
N GLY A 167 24.68 -18.02 -14.63
CA GLY A 167 24.52 -16.81 -13.81
C GLY A 167 23.35 -15.90 -14.21
N VAL A 168 22.51 -16.33 -15.16
CA VAL A 168 21.31 -15.62 -15.62
C VAL A 168 20.06 -16.35 -15.14
N VAL A 169 19.05 -15.62 -14.66
CA VAL A 169 17.74 -16.21 -14.35
C VAL A 169 16.98 -16.49 -15.65
N ARG A 170 16.54 -17.73 -15.83
CA ARG A 170 15.97 -18.25 -17.08
C ARG A 170 14.60 -18.92 -16.93
N GLY A 171 13.91 -18.65 -15.83
CA GLY A 171 12.58 -19.19 -15.58
C GLY A 171 12.33 -19.55 -14.14
N VAL A 172 11.30 -20.35 -13.94
CA VAL A 172 10.79 -20.71 -12.61
C VAL A 172 10.43 -22.18 -12.52
N LYS A 173 10.53 -22.73 -11.31
CA LYS A 173 10.00 -24.04 -10.94
C LYS A 173 8.64 -23.86 -10.28
N VAL A 174 7.64 -24.62 -10.72
CA VAL A 174 6.27 -24.57 -10.19
C VAL A 174 5.98 -25.89 -9.48
N GLU A 175 5.53 -25.82 -8.24
CA GLU A 175 5.26 -27.00 -7.39
C GLU A 175 4.21 -26.68 -6.34
N GLY A 176 3.12 -27.45 -6.30
CA GLY A 176 2.06 -27.30 -5.33
C GLY A 176 1.28 -28.60 -5.11
N GLU A 177 0.52 -28.70 -4.03
CA GLU A 177 -0.15 -29.95 -3.62
C GLU A 177 -1.13 -30.54 -4.66
N ARG A 178 -1.60 -29.72 -5.62
CA ARG A 178 -2.64 -30.08 -6.59
C ARG A 178 -2.17 -30.08 -8.04
N ILE A 179 -0.88 -29.90 -8.28
CA ILE A 179 -0.29 -29.84 -9.62
C ILE A 179 0.95 -30.74 -9.68
N GLU A 180 1.19 -31.37 -10.82
CA GLU A 180 2.47 -32.04 -11.05
C GLU A 180 3.57 -30.97 -11.18
N PRO A 181 4.74 -31.14 -10.54
CA PRO A 181 5.82 -30.17 -10.64
C PRO A 181 6.30 -29.99 -12.09
N TYR A 182 6.56 -28.75 -12.49
CA TYR A 182 7.09 -28.44 -13.82
C TYR A 182 8.05 -27.24 -13.79
N GLU A 183 8.83 -27.12 -14.86
CA GLU A 183 9.69 -25.96 -15.13
C GLU A 183 9.05 -25.13 -16.24
N LEU A 184 9.07 -23.80 -16.09
CA LEU A 184 8.69 -22.86 -17.14
C LEU A 184 9.90 -21.99 -17.47
N ARG A 185 10.47 -22.19 -18.66
CA ARG A 185 11.62 -21.42 -19.15
C ARG A 185 11.17 -20.09 -19.74
N ALA A 186 11.87 -19.02 -19.37
CA ALA A 186 11.59 -17.68 -19.84
C ALA A 186 12.86 -16.87 -20.09
N GLY A 187 12.77 -15.90 -21.01
CA GLY A 187 13.84 -14.95 -21.26
C GLY A 187 14.09 -14.01 -20.07
N ALA A 188 13.02 -13.62 -19.37
CA ALA A 188 13.06 -12.82 -18.14
C ALA A 188 12.02 -13.27 -17.10
N VAL A 189 12.31 -13.02 -15.82
CA VAL A 189 11.41 -13.29 -14.68
C VAL A 189 11.12 -11.99 -13.92
N ILE A 190 9.83 -11.69 -13.70
CA ILE A 190 9.39 -10.56 -12.85
C ILE A 190 8.75 -11.12 -11.56
N LEU A 191 9.31 -10.77 -10.41
CA LEU A 191 8.76 -11.10 -9.10
C LEU A 191 7.77 -10.02 -8.63
N ALA A 192 6.50 -10.38 -8.48
CA ALA A 192 5.40 -9.48 -8.13
C ALA A 192 4.51 -10.04 -6.99
N ALA A 193 5.10 -10.87 -6.11
CA ALA A 193 4.40 -11.70 -5.12
C ALA A 193 4.17 -11.02 -3.75
N ASN A 194 3.95 -9.70 -3.72
CA ASN A 194 3.76 -8.92 -2.48
C ASN A 194 4.97 -9.01 -1.51
N GLY A 195 4.81 -8.56 -0.26
CA GLY A 195 5.87 -8.60 0.76
C GLY A 195 5.83 -9.87 1.63
N PHE A 196 6.38 -9.77 2.84
CA PHE A 196 6.55 -10.87 3.80
C PHE A 196 5.71 -10.74 5.09
N ALA A 197 4.77 -9.81 5.16
CA ALA A 197 4.06 -9.45 6.40
C ALA A 197 3.20 -10.57 7.00
N ALA A 198 2.79 -11.57 6.22
CA ALA A 198 2.06 -12.74 6.71
C ALA A 198 2.97 -13.80 7.36
N ASN A 199 4.30 -13.71 7.15
CA ASN A 199 5.28 -14.67 7.65
C ASN A 199 5.94 -14.15 8.93
N ARG A 200 5.48 -14.63 10.09
CA ARG A 200 5.98 -14.19 11.41
C ARG A 200 7.48 -14.43 11.60
N ASP A 201 8.04 -15.46 10.99
CA ASP A 201 9.46 -15.77 11.11
C ASP A 201 10.30 -14.76 10.33
N LEU A 202 9.88 -14.41 9.11
CA LEU A 202 10.54 -13.37 8.31
C LEU A 202 10.34 -11.98 8.93
N VAL A 203 9.14 -11.67 9.45
CA VAL A 203 8.91 -10.43 10.21
C VAL A 203 9.86 -10.35 11.40
N THR A 204 9.98 -11.40 12.20
CA THR A 204 10.91 -11.42 13.35
C THR A 204 12.37 -11.27 12.92
N ARG A 205 12.75 -11.86 11.77
CA ARG A 205 14.13 -11.84 11.26
C ARG A 205 14.52 -10.49 10.66
N TRP A 206 13.63 -9.85 9.89
CA TRP A 206 13.94 -8.68 9.08
C TRP A 206 13.37 -7.38 9.61
N ALA A 207 12.29 -7.42 10.39
CA ALA A 207 11.58 -6.26 10.90
C ALA A 207 10.99 -6.53 12.31
N PRO A 208 11.83 -6.84 13.32
CA PRO A 208 11.38 -7.30 14.63
C PRO A 208 10.45 -6.32 15.35
N GLU A 209 10.56 -5.03 15.08
CA GLU A 209 9.66 -3.98 15.60
C GLU A 209 8.21 -4.13 15.14
N LEU A 210 7.95 -4.89 14.07
CA LEU A 210 6.60 -5.16 13.57
C LEU A 210 5.97 -6.42 14.19
N ALA A 211 6.75 -7.23 14.91
CA ALA A 211 6.33 -8.55 15.38
C ALA A 211 5.16 -8.51 16.39
N SER A 212 4.91 -7.36 17.03
CA SER A 212 3.78 -7.15 17.94
C SER A 212 2.49 -6.75 17.24
N LEU A 213 2.55 -6.35 15.96
CA LEU A 213 1.38 -5.92 15.20
C LEU A 213 0.65 -7.12 14.60
N GLU A 214 -0.67 -7.08 14.67
CA GLU A 214 -1.51 -8.02 13.94
C GLU A 214 -1.53 -7.66 12.45
N TYR A 215 -1.41 -8.66 11.58
CA TYR A 215 -1.42 -8.47 10.13
C TYR A 215 -2.83 -8.62 9.56
N PHE A 216 -3.30 -7.59 8.84
CA PHE A 216 -4.63 -7.52 8.25
C PHE A 216 -4.64 -7.59 6.71
N GLY A 217 -3.49 -7.86 6.09
CA GLY A 217 -3.38 -8.02 4.63
C GLY A 217 -3.60 -9.45 4.15
N ALA A 218 -3.35 -9.65 2.86
CA ALA A 218 -3.51 -10.91 2.16
C ALA A 218 -2.56 -11.98 2.72
N HIS A 219 -3.12 -13.14 3.04
CA HIS A 219 -2.40 -14.27 3.65
C HIS A 219 -1.27 -14.82 2.77
N GLY A 220 -1.32 -14.62 1.45
CA GLY A 220 -0.27 -15.03 0.52
C GLY A 220 1.03 -14.21 0.60
N SER A 221 1.10 -13.16 1.42
CA SER A 221 2.26 -12.27 1.55
C SER A 221 3.36 -12.88 2.45
N THR A 222 3.97 -13.96 2.00
CA THR A 222 4.84 -14.83 2.84
C THR A 222 6.34 -14.73 2.54
N GLY A 223 6.74 -13.90 1.57
CA GLY A 223 8.14 -13.48 1.37
C GLY A 223 9.05 -14.40 0.55
N GLU A 224 8.54 -15.50 -0.01
CA GLU A 224 9.35 -16.50 -0.74
C GLU A 224 10.09 -15.90 -1.93
N ALA A 225 9.43 -15.00 -2.67
CA ALA A 225 10.04 -14.30 -3.80
C ALA A 225 11.24 -13.44 -3.40
N ILE A 226 11.18 -12.81 -2.22
CA ILE A 226 12.31 -12.05 -1.68
C ILE A 226 13.46 -13.02 -1.37
N GLU A 227 13.17 -14.13 -0.69
CA GLU A 227 14.20 -15.14 -0.38
C GLU A 227 14.87 -15.71 -1.64
N TRP A 228 14.13 -16.01 -2.70
CA TRP A 228 14.72 -16.46 -3.97
C TRP A 228 15.63 -15.39 -4.60
N GLY A 229 15.21 -14.12 -4.59
CA GLY A 229 16.04 -13.01 -5.07
C GLY A 229 17.34 -12.89 -4.28
N LEU A 230 17.29 -13.04 -2.95
CA LEU A 230 18.50 -13.04 -2.10
C LEU A 230 19.41 -14.24 -2.39
N GLN A 231 18.85 -15.43 -2.65
CA GLN A 231 19.62 -16.64 -2.98
C GLN A 231 20.45 -16.49 -4.25
N VAL A 232 19.98 -15.70 -5.23
CA VAL A 232 20.71 -15.42 -6.48
C VAL A 232 21.57 -14.16 -6.41
N GLY A 233 21.73 -13.59 -5.21
CA GLY A 233 22.64 -12.50 -4.90
C GLY A 233 22.03 -11.10 -4.90
N GLY A 234 20.69 -10.98 -4.96
CA GLY A 234 19.98 -9.73 -4.70
C GLY A 234 20.24 -9.20 -3.28
N HIS A 235 20.03 -7.91 -3.09
CA HIS A 235 20.27 -7.23 -1.81
C HIS A 235 18.96 -6.75 -1.17
N LEU A 236 18.81 -6.89 0.15
CA LEU A 236 17.63 -6.44 0.89
C LEU A 236 17.78 -4.97 1.33
N LYS A 237 16.75 -4.14 1.15
CA LYS A 237 16.68 -2.75 1.66
C LYS A 237 15.34 -2.44 2.33
N ASN A 238 15.34 -1.39 3.15
CA ASN A 238 14.16 -0.84 3.84
C ASN A 238 13.35 -1.88 4.64
N ALA A 239 14.00 -2.93 5.15
CA ALA A 239 13.35 -4.07 5.83
C ALA A 239 12.39 -3.65 6.96
N ALA A 240 12.79 -2.62 7.71
CA ALA A 240 12.10 -2.07 8.86
C ALA A 240 10.97 -1.09 8.53
N ALA A 241 10.81 -0.71 7.25
CA ALA A 241 9.76 0.20 6.81
C ALA A 241 8.47 -0.57 6.54
N PHE A 242 7.33 0.04 6.85
CA PHE A 242 6.04 -0.61 6.70
C PHE A 242 4.90 0.37 6.44
N GLN A 243 3.78 -0.19 6.01
CA GLN A 243 2.48 0.44 6.09
C GLN A 243 1.71 -0.14 7.27
N GLY A 244 1.55 0.67 8.31
CA GLY A 244 0.65 0.40 9.41
C GLY A 244 -0.72 1.04 9.18
N TYR A 245 -1.64 0.74 10.08
CA TYR A 245 -2.86 1.50 10.23
C TYR A 245 -3.20 1.61 11.72
N ALA A 246 -3.19 2.83 12.24
CA ALA A 246 -3.35 3.11 13.66
C ALA A 246 -4.76 2.85 14.20
N ALA A 247 -5.76 2.75 13.31
CA ALA A 247 -7.17 2.67 13.70
C ALA A 247 -7.92 1.54 12.96
N VAL A 248 -7.60 0.28 13.24
CA VAL A 248 -8.43 -0.86 12.80
C VAL A 248 -9.55 -1.07 13.81
N ALA A 249 -10.80 -1.05 13.36
CA ALA A 249 -11.96 -1.19 14.24
C ALA A 249 -12.01 -2.60 14.85
N TYR A 250 -12.11 -2.67 16.18
CA TYR A 250 -12.08 -3.93 16.92
C TYR A 250 -13.44 -4.25 17.55
N PRO A 251 -13.98 -5.48 17.41
CA PRO A 251 -13.37 -6.68 16.81
C PRO A 251 -13.65 -6.88 15.31
N HIS A 252 -14.18 -5.86 14.61
CA HIS A 252 -14.66 -5.95 13.23
C HIS A 252 -13.59 -6.27 12.19
N GLY A 253 -12.35 -5.81 12.41
CA GLY A 253 -11.21 -6.05 11.52
C GLY A 253 -11.16 -5.14 10.28
N SER A 254 -12.17 -4.29 10.06
CA SER A 254 -12.12 -3.26 9.01
C SER A 254 -11.37 -2.02 9.49
N ILE A 255 -10.76 -1.28 8.56
CA ILE A 255 -10.19 0.02 8.90
C ILE A 255 -11.30 0.99 9.34
N LEU A 256 -11.05 1.77 10.40
CA LEU A 256 -11.80 2.98 10.64
C LEU A 256 -11.28 4.03 9.67
N SER A 257 -12.13 4.60 8.83
CA SER A 257 -11.71 5.62 7.86
C SER A 257 -10.91 6.74 8.52
N TRP A 258 -9.70 7.00 8.00
CA TRP A 258 -8.82 8.03 8.53
C TRP A 258 -9.37 9.44 8.32
N THR A 259 -10.35 9.60 7.43
CA THR A 259 -11.16 10.83 7.29
C THR A 259 -11.71 11.26 8.66
N THR A 260 -12.01 10.32 9.57
CA THR A 260 -12.46 10.66 10.93
C THR A 260 -11.44 11.51 11.70
N VAL A 261 -10.16 11.17 11.60
CA VAL A 261 -9.05 11.88 12.26
C VAL A 261 -8.69 13.16 11.50
N GLU A 262 -8.64 13.11 10.17
CA GLU A 262 -8.37 14.27 9.30
C GLU A 262 -9.42 15.39 9.47
N LYS A 263 -10.66 15.04 9.81
CA LYS A 263 -11.73 16.02 10.07
C LYS A 263 -11.81 16.50 11.52
N GLY A 264 -10.87 16.11 12.38
CA GLY A 264 -10.76 16.59 13.76
C GLY A 264 -10.87 15.51 14.82
N GLY A 265 -11.13 14.24 14.46
CA GLY A 265 -11.11 13.14 15.41
C GLY A 265 -9.76 12.97 16.10
N VAL A 266 -9.78 12.34 17.26
CA VAL A 266 -8.61 12.02 18.08
C VAL A 266 -8.61 10.54 18.45
N LEU A 267 -7.45 9.99 18.76
CA LEU A 267 -7.35 8.68 19.40
C LEU A 267 -6.97 8.87 20.87
N ILE A 268 -7.76 8.27 21.76
CA ILE A 268 -7.53 8.28 23.21
C ILE A 268 -7.27 6.87 23.72
N ASP A 269 -6.39 6.76 24.70
CA ASP A 269 -6.11 5.49 25.38
C ASP A 269 -7.07 5.28 26.58
N SER A 270 -6.89 4.17 27.32
CA SER A 270 -7.74 3.85 28.47
C SER A 270 -7.69 4.85 29.62
N THR A 271 -6.72 5.77 29.62
CA THR A 271 -6.61 6.86 30.59
C THR A 271 -7.47 8.08 30.21
N GLY A 272 -8.02 8.10 28.99
CA GLY A 272 -8.72 9.26 28.43
C GLY A 272 -7.78 10.31 27.82
N SER A 273 -6.50 9.99 27.68
CA SER A 273 -5.47 10.89 27.13
C SER A 273 -5.19 10.61 25.66
N ARG A 274 -4.88 11.65 24.89
CA ARG A 274 -4.30 11.52 23.55
C ARG A 274 -2.88 10.95 23.62
N MET A 275 -2.47 10.25 22.57
CA MET A 275 -1.17 9.56 22.52
C MET A 275 -0.10 10.30 21.71
N GLY A 276 -0.48 11.32 20.93
CA GLY A 276 0.44 12.04 20.06
C GLY A 276 -0.27 12.94 19.05
N ASP A 277 0.50 13.41 18.07
CA ASP A 277 -0.03 14.18 16.94
C ASP A 277 -0.65 13.25 15.90
N GLU A 278 -1.97 13.24 15.79
CA GLU A 278 -2.66 12.31 14.88
C GLU A 278 -2.49 12.71 13.40
N ILE A 279 -2.04 13.92 13.07
CA ILE A 279 -1.92 14.34 11.66
C ILE A 279 -0.65 13.79 10.97
N VAL A 280 0.21 13.07 11.71
CA VAL A 280 1.33 12.30 11.12
C VAL A 280 0.85 11.16 10.20
N GLY A 281 -0.46 10.85 10.23
CA GLY A 281 -1.14 9.92 9.35
C GLY A 281 -1.31 8.51 9.91
N TYR A 282 -2.25 7.72 9.37
CA TYR A 282 -2.63 6.42 9.91
C TYR A 282 -1.45 5.45 10.08
N SER A 283 -0.53 5.44 9.12
CA SER A 283 0.63 4.55 9.17
C SER A 283 1.67 5.08 10.16
N GLY A 284 1.94 6.40 10.13
CA GLY A 284 2.88 7.04 11.04
C GLY A 284 2.48 6.94 12.50
N PHE A 285 1.19 7.04 12.79
CA PHE A 285 0.63 7.04 14.14
C PHE A 285 0.53 5.64 14.77
N THR A 286 0.87 4.59 14.01
CA THR A 286 0.81 3.20 14.47
C THR A 286 1.76 2.95 15.65
N THR A 287 2.91 3.62 15.67
CA THR A 287 3.90 3.51 16.75
C THR A 287 3.36 4.06 18.08
N GLU A 288 2.74 5.23 18.05
CA GLU A 288 2.13 5.88 19.21
C GLU A 288 1.00 5.02 19.78
N VAL A 289 0.12 4.50 18.90
CA VAL A 289 -0.99 3.64 19.32
C VAL A 289 -0.51 2.31 19.92
N THR A 290 0.57 1.74 19.38
CA THR A 290 1.16 0.50 19.91
C THR A 290 1.71 0.68 21.34
N GLY A 291 2.21 1.88 21.66
CA GLY A 291 2.67 2.24 23.01
C GLY A 291 1.57 2.65 23.99
N GLY A 292 0.35 2.88 23.53
CA GLY A 292 -0.78 3.37 24.33
C GLY A 292 -1.41 2.32 25.25
N GLN A 293 -2.06 2.78 26.33
CA GLN A 293 -2.75 1.89 27.26
C GLN A 293 -4.10 1.40 26.70
N GLN A 294 -4.25 0.08 26.58
CA GLN A 294 -5.44 -0.54 25.99
C GLN A 294 -6.65 -0.53 26.95
N PRO A 295 -7.89 -0.42 26.45
CA PRO A 295 -8.29 -0.28 25.04
C PRO A 295 -8.08 1.14 24.50
N ILE A 296 -7.83 1.24 23.19
CA ILE A 296 -7.79 2.50 22.45
C ILE A 296 -9.14 2.79 21.79
N TRP A 297 -9.52 4.07 21.79
CA TRP A 297 -10.76 4.55 21.20
C TRP A 297 -10.49 5.72 20.25
N ALA A 298 -11.05 5.65 19.05
CA ALA A 298 -11.25 6.83 18.23
C ALA A 298 -12.45 7.61 18.77
N LEU A 299 -12.29 8.91 18.97
CA LEU A 299 -13.31 9.84 19.43
C LEU A 299 -13.42 10.99 18.42
N TYR A 300 -14.63 11.18 17.88
CA TYR A 300 -14.97 12.24 16.95
C TYR A 300 -16.41 12.67 17.20
N ASP A 301 -16.97 13.58 16.40
CA ASP A 301 -18.37 13.99 16.55
C ASP A 301 -19.24 13.61 15.35
N THR A 302 -20.55 13.80 15.55
CA THR A 302 -21.59 13.44 14.59
C THR A 302 -21.39 14.09 13.22
N ARG A 303 -20.82 15.30 13.14
CA ARG A 303 -20.58 15.98 11.85
C ARG A 303 -19.51 15.27 11.05
N ILE A 304 -18.46 14.81 11.74
CA ILE A 304 -17.38 14.02 11.16
C ILE A 304 -17.94 12.69 10.67
N ARG A 305 -18.74 11.99 11.50
CA ARG A 305 -19.43 10.76 11.10
C ARG A 305 -20.24 10.96 9.82
N ASP A 306 -21.04 12.02 9.73
CA ASP A 306 -21.91 12.28 8.59
C ASP A 306 -21.15 12.56 7.29
N ILE A 307 -19.95 13.13 7.38
CA ILE A 307 -19.02 13.23 6.24
C ILE A 307 -18.55 11.84 5.82
N THR A 308 -18.09 11.04 6.79
CA THR A 308 -17.50 9.71 6.53
C THR A 308 -18.53 8.66 6.09
N LEU A 309 -19.82 8.81 6.42
CA LEU A 309 -20.90 7.92 5.96
C LEU A 309 -21.09 7.86 4.43
N ARG A 310 -20.46 8.78 3.70
CA ARG A 310 -20.38 8.76 2.23
C ARG A 310 -19.43 7.69 1.71
N GLU A 311 -18.56 7.16 2.56
CA GLU A 311 -17.65 6.06 2.26
C GLU A 311 -18.34 4.73 2.61
N ASP A 312 -18.43 3.83 1.63
CA ASP A 312 -19.18 2.57 1.76
C ASP A 312 -18.65 1.69 2.90
N GLU A 313 -17.33 1.53 3.03
CA GLU A 313 -16.71 0.73 4.09
C GLU A 313 -17.01 1.27 5.49
N TYR A 314 -17.02 2.59 5.66
CA TYR A 314 -17.36 3.19 6.95
C TYR A 314 -18.84 3.00 7.27
N ARG A 315 -19.73 3.15 6.28
CA ARG A 315 -21.17 2.89 6.46
C ARG A 315 -21.41 1.43 6.88
N GLU A 316 -20.77 0.47 6.23
CA GLU A 316 -20.83 -0.95 6.58
C GLU A 316 -20.32 -1.18 8.02
N LEU A 317 -19.21 -0.54 8.42
CA LEU A 317 -18.69 -0.62 9.79
C LEU A 317 -19.71 -0.10 10.82
N VAL A 318 -20.38 1.02 10.54
CA VAL A 318 -21.43 1.58 11.42
C VAL A 318 -22.61 0.63 11.52
N GLU A 319 -23.07 0.06 10.40
CA GLU A 319 -24.16 -0.92 10.34
C GLU A 319 -23.84 -2.19 11.16
N MET A 320 -22.58 -2.61 11.18
CA MET A 320 -22.08 -3.71 12.01
C MET A 320 -21.85 -3.32 13.49
N GLY A 321 -22.13 -2.08 13.88
CA GLY A 321 -21.99 -1.59 15.26
C GLY A 321 -20.56 -1.23 15.66
N GLY A 322 -19.67 -0.96 14.70
CA GLY A 322 -18.29 -0.55 14.95
C GLY A 322 -18.10 0.92 15.34
N ALA A 323 -19.18 1.70 15.35
CA ALA A 323 -19.20 3.06 15.87
C ALA A 323 -20.45 3.27 16.74
N LYS A 324 -20.30 3.98 17.86
CA LYS A 324 -21.40 4.28 18.77
C LYS A 324 -21.50 5.77 19.02
N GLU A 325 -22.67 6.35 18.77
CA GLU A 325 -22.98 7.73 19.14
C GLU A 325 -23.21 7.83 20.66
N CYS A 326 -22.72 8.91 21.25
CA CYS A 326 -22.84 9.28 22.65
C CYS A 326 -23.35 10.72 22.74
N ALA A 327 -24.41 10.94 23.52
CA ALA A 327 -25.06 12.24 23.64
C ALA A 327 -24.13 13.32 24.21
N ASP A 328 -23.22 12.93 25.11
CA ASP A 328 -22.29 13.81 25.81
C ASP A 328 -21.03 13.06 26.27
N ASP A 329 -20.14 13.78 26.98
CA ASP A 329 -18.90 13.25 27.53
C ASP A 329 -19.13 12.21 28.66
N GLN A 330 -20.25 12.28 29.36
CA GLN A 330 -20.61 11.29 30.38
C GLN A 330 -20.94 9.94 29.73
N GLU A 331 -21.71 9.95 28.64
CA GLU A 331 -21.99 8.72 27.90
C GLU A 331 -20.73 8.17 27.23
N VAL A 332 -19.83 9.02 26.72
CA VAL A 332 -18.51 8.57 26.24
C VAL A 332 -17.74 7.83 27.34
N ALA A 333 -17.65 8.41 28.55
CA ALA A 333 -16.97 7.78 29.67
C ALA A 333 -17.63 6.45 30.10
N GLN A 334 -18.96 6.37 30.08
CA GLN A 334 -19.70 5.13 30.39
C GLN A 334 -19.46 4.03 29.34
N VAL A 335 -19.42 4.37 28.06
CA VAL A 335 -19.23 3.41 26.96
C VAL A 335 -17.78 2.91 26.90
N THR A 336 -16.82 3.82 27.05
CA THR A 336 -15.39 3.51 26.85
C THR A 336 -14.68 3.06 28.12
N GLY A 337 -15.22 3.41 29.29
CA GLY A 337 -14.62 3.16 30.60
C GLY A 337 -13.51 4.14 30.98
N VAL A 338 -13.24 5.17 30.17
CA VAL A 338 -12.23 6.18 30.50
C VAL A 338 -12.68 7.08 31.67
N PRO A 339 -11.77 7.58 32.51
CA PRO A 339 -12.11 8.52 33.57
C PRO A 339 -12.70 9.81 33.02
N LEU A 340 -13.91 10.18 33.48
CA LEU A 340 -14.65 11.35 32.98
C LEU A 340 -13.86 12.67 33.11
N ASP A 341 -13.18 12.88 34.24
CA ASP A 341 -12.42 14.11 34.46
C ASP A 341 -11.23 14.20 33.49
N ALA A 342 -10.52 13.09 33.26
CA ALA A 342 -9.41 13.05 32.29
C ALA A 342 -9.90 13.28 30.85
N LEU A 343 -11.06 12.70 30.48
CA LEU A 343 -11.68 12.95 29.17
C LEU A 343 -12.04 14.42 28.99
N ARG A 344 -12.62 15.06 30.00
CA ARG A 344 -12.97 16.49 29.98
C ARG A 344 -11.74 17.37 29.81
N ASP A 345 -10.68 17.07 30.57
CA ASP A 345 -9.40 17.78 30.45
C ASP A 345 -8.83 17.64 29.03
N THR A 346 -8.88 16.44 28.45
CA THR A 346 -8.45 16.19 27.06
C THR A 346 -9.27 16.99 26.05
N LEU A 347 -10.60 16.98 26.17
CA LEU A 347 -11.51 17.72 25.27
C LEU A 347 -11.32 19.23 25.40
N GLU A 348 -11.14 19.75 26.61
CA GLU A 348 -10.89 21.18 26.84
C GLU A 348 -9.55 21.63 26.26
N GLN A 349 -8.48 20.85 26.49
CA GLN A 349 -7.16 21.14 25.93
C GLN A 349 -7.17 21.11 24.40
N TYR A 350 -7.83 20.09 23.81
CA TYR A 350 -8.03 19.99 22.38
C TYR A 350 -8.83 21.18 21.82
N ALA A 351 -9.92 21.55 22.49
CA ALA A 351 -10.76 22.68 22.07
C ALA A 351 -10.03 24.02 22.17
N SER A 352 -9.19 24.21 23.19
CA SER A 352 -8.34 25.39 23.36
C SER A 352 -7.26 25.48 22.28
N ALA A 353 -6.62 24.35 21.95
CA ALA A 353 -5.62 24.30 20.88
C ALA A 353 -6.22 24.55 19.50
N SER A 354 -7.36 23.94 19.18
CA SER A 354 -8.06 24.12 17.91
C SER A 354 -8.59 25.54 17.66
N ARG A 355 -8.86 26.31 18.73
CA ARG A 355 -9.19 27.75 18.62
C ARG A 355 -7.96 28.66 18.49
N GLY A 356 -6.75 28.12 18.66
CA GLY A 356 -5.52 28.90 18.69
C GLY A 356 -5.27 29.63 20.01
N ASP A 357 -6.02 29.31 21.08
CA ASP A 357 -5.84 29.92 22.40
C ASP A 357 -4.50 29.50 23.04
N ARG A 358 -3.98 28.32 22.65
CA ARG A 358 -2.68 27.77 23.07
C ARG A 358 -2.12 26.78 22.04
N PRO A 359 -0.81 26.47 22.06
CA PRO A 359 -0.27 25.36 21.28
C PRO A 359 -0.80 24.00 21.76
N ASP A 360 -0.96 23.05 20.82
CA ASP A 360 -1.27 21.64 21.14
C ASP A 360 -0.14 20.97 21.92
N GLN A 361 -0.48 20.15 22.90
CA GLN A 361 0.53 19.45 23.71
C GLN A 361 1.34 18.42 22.92
N HIS A 362 0.80 17.89 21.82
CA HIS A 362 1.49 16.93 20.96
C HIS A 362 2.03 17.56 19.67
N GLY A 363 1.80 18.86 19.46
CA GLY A 363 2.24 19.58 18.26
C GLY A 363 1.28 19.52 17.07
N ARG A 364 0.05 19.00 17.25
CA ARG A 364 -0.97 19.00 16.19
C ARG A 364 -1.27 20.42 15.72
N THR A 365 -1.26 20.62 14.40
CA THR A 365 -1.47 21.94 13.77
C THR A 365 -2.74 22.04 12.92
N ASP A 366 -3.32 20.91 12.52
CA ASP A 366 -4.58 20.85 11.77
C ASP A 366 -5.65 20.11 12.59
N PHE A 367 -6.74 20.80 12.92
CA PHE A 367 -7.84 20.32 13.75
C PHE A 367 -9.13 20.09 12.96
N GLY A 368 -9.07 20.14 11.63
CA GLY A 368 -10.26 20.22 10.81
C GLY A 368 -10.93 21.60 10.90
N ALA A 369 -12.21 21.67 10.59
CA ALA A 369 -12.90 22.95 10.44
C ALA A 369 -13.32 23.60 11.77
N GLU A 370 -13.65 22.81 12.79
CA GLU A 370 -14.25 23.27 14.04
C GLU A 370 -13.91 22.32 15.21
N PRO A 371 -13.80 22.82 16.46
CA PRO A 371 -13.59 21.96 17.63
C PRO A 371 -14.67 20.88 17.78
N LEU A 372 -14.30 19.72 18.34
CA LEU A 372 -15.25 18.64 18.63
C LEU A 372 -16.36 19.11 19.58
N ARG A 373 -17.59 18.65 19.32
CA ARG A 373 -18.77 18.97 20.15
C ARG A 373 -19.76 17.80 20.21
N PRO A 374 -20.54 17.66 21.30
CA PRO A 374 -21.57 16.62 21.37
C PRO A 374 -22.67 16.82 20.30
N PRO A 375 -23.33 15.75 19.84
CA PRO A 375 -23.08 14.34 20.21
C PRO A 375 -21.77 13.81 19.63
N TYR A 376 -21.06 13.04 20.44
CA TYR A 376 -19.80 12.38 20.09
C TYR A 376 -20.05 11.02 19.47
N VAL A 377 -19.04 10.46 18.82
CA VAL A 377 -19.01 9.10 18.30
C VAL A 377 -17.70 8.44 18.72
N VAL A 378 -17.80 7.21 19.21
CA VAL A 378 -16.63 6.40 19.59
C VAL A 378 -16.57 5.10 18.81
N SER A 379 -15.35 4.71 18.43
CA SER A 379 -15.04 3.41 17.82
C SER A 379 -13.84 2.81 18.54
N ARG A 380 -13.96 1.56 19.01
CA ARG A 380 -12.80 0.85 19.60
C ARG A 380 -11.85 0.48 18.48
N VAL A 381 -10.56 0.76 18.66
CA VAL A 381 -9.56 0.51 17.62
C VAL A 381 -8.31 -0.20 18.15
N THR A 382 -7.59 -0.84 17.24
CA THR A 382 -6.27 -1.46 17.46
C THR A 382 -5.34 -1.09 16.31
N PRO A 383 -4.02 -0.99 16.52
CA PRO A 383 -3.08 -0.83 15.42
C PRO A 383 -2.95 -2.14 14.63
N GLY A 384 -2.66 -2.03 13.34
CA GLY A 384 -2.46 -3.19 12.46
C GLY A 384 -1.35 -2.97 11.43
N LEU A 385 -0.74 -4.08 10.99
CA LEU A 385 0.19 -4.13 9.87
C LEU A 385 -0.57 -4.51 8.59
N PHE A 386 -0.33 -3.80 7.50
CA PHE A 386 -0.99 -4.06 6.22
C PHE A 386 -0.01 -4.45 5.12
N HIS A 387 1.21 -3.92 5.16
CA HIS A 387 2.20 -4.19 4.13
C HIS A 387 3.61 -3.88 4.64
N THR A 388 4.57 -4.74 4.28
CA THR A 388 5.99 -4.49 4.49
C THR A 388 6.56 -3.72 3.29
N GLN A 389 7.31 -2.67 3.55
CA GLN A 389 7.94 -1.84 2.51
C GLN A 389 9.38 -2.30 2.20
N GLY A 390 9.91 -3.22 2.99
CA GLY A 390 11.20 -3.83 2.73
C GLY A 390 11.15 -4.88 1.63
N GLY A 391 12.19 -4.92 0.80
CA GLY A 391 12.29 -5.85 -0.32
C GLY A 391 13.65 -5.80 -1.00
N LEU A 392 13.75 -6.45 -2.14
CA LEU A 392 14.94 -6.45 -2.99
C LEU A 392 15.25 -5.04 -3.50
N ASP A 393 16.51 -4.66 -3.48
CA ASP A 393 17.01 -3.44 -4.11
C ASP A 393 16.82 -3.56 -5.64
N VAL A 394 16.31 -2.49 -6.25
CA VAL A 394 16.05 -2.43 -7.69
C VAL A 394 16.48 -1.10 -8.28
N ASP A 395 16.86 -1.10 -9.56
CA ASP A 395 17.09 0.12 -10.32
C ASP A 395 15.76 0.82 -10.70
N THR A 396 15.84 1.93 -11.45
CA THR A 396 14.67 2.71 -11.89
C THR A 396 13.77 1.99 -12.89
N GLU A 397 14.13 0.78 -13.33
CA GLU A 397 13.36 -0.05 -14.26
C GLU A 397 12.98 -1.41 -13.63
N GLY A 398 13.22 -1.59 -12.34
CA GLY A 398 12.84 -2.79 -11.60
C GLY A 398 13.82 -3.95 -11.71
N ARG A 399 15.02 -3.78 -12.28
CA ARG A 399 16.06 -4.83 -12.30
C ARG A 399 16.59 -5.05 -10.89
N VAL A 400 16.67 -6.31 -10.47
CA VAL A 400 17.18 -6.66 -9.14
C VAL A 400 18.68 -6.36 -9.06
N LEU A 401 19.09 -5.66 -8.00
CA LEU A 401 20.47 -5.27 -7.76
C LEU A 401 21.14 -6.13 -6.69
N ARG A 402 22.44 -6.38 -6.89
CA ARG A 402 23.36 -6.94 -5.91
C ARG A 402 23.87 -5.85 -4.97
N GLY A 403 24.53 -6.24 -3.88
CA GLY A 403 25.07 -5.30 -2.89
C GLY A 403 26.18 -4.36 -3.42
N ASP A 404 26.79 -4.68 -4.56
CA ASP A 404 27.77 -3.82 -5.25
C ASP A 404 27.13 -2.91 -6.31
N GLY A 405 25.80 -2.97 -6.47
CA GLY A 405 25.04 -2.20 -7.46
C GLY A 405 24.99 -2.82 -8.86
N SER A 406 25.64 -3.97 -9.10
CA SER A 406 25.47 -4.69 -10.36
C SER A 406 24.14 -5.44 -10.40
N GLU A 407 23.63 -5.69 -11.61
CA GLU A 407 22.35 -6.36 -11.80
C GLU A 407 22.43 -7.88 -11.58
N VAL A 408 21.31 -8.48 -11.20
CA VAL A 408 21.06 -9.92 -11.33
C VAL A 408 20.41 -10.14 -12.72
N PRO A 409 21.16 -10.68 -13.70
CA PRO A 409 20.66 -10.74 -15.08
C PRO A 409 19.39 -11.59 -15.21
N GLY A 410 18.41 -11.08 -15.96
CA GLY A 410 17.13 -11.75 -16.21
C GLY A 410 16.12 -11.67 -15.07
N LEU A 411 16.42 -10.97 -13.96
CA LEU A 411 15.54 -10.87 -12.80
C LEU A 411 15.09 -9.44 -12.51
N PHE A 412 13.77 -9.29 -12.39
CA PHE A 412 13.10 -8.04 -12.03
C PHE A 412 12.23 -8.25 -10.80
N ALA A 413 11.95 -7.18 -10.06
CA ALA A 413 11.06 -7.20 -8.90
C ALA A 413 10.21 -5.92 -8.81
N VAL A 414 8.95 -6.08 -8.39
CA VAL A 414 7.99 -4.97 -8.29
C VAL A 414 7.10 -5.11 -7.04
N GLY A 415 6.42 -4.03 -6.67
CA GLY A 415 5.53 -4.01 -5.51
C GLY A 415 6.26 -4.41 -4.22
N GLY A 416 5.62 -5.23 -3.38
CA GLY A 416 6.18 -5.64 -2.09
C GLY A 416 7.41 -6.55 -2.14
N VAL A 417 7.77 -7.07 -3.33
CA VAL A 417 9.02 -7.82 -3.47
C VAL A 417 10.21 -6.86 -3.61
N ALA A 418 9.99 -5.67 -4.17
CA ALA A 418 11.00 -4.62 -4.28
C ALA A 418 10.97 -3.69 -3.06
N ALA A 419 12.10 -3.09 -2.75
CA ALA A 419 12.18 -2.07 -1.70
C ALA A 419 11.30 -0.86 -2.05
N GLY A 420 10.42 -0.51 -1.12
CA GLY A 420 9.46 0.59 -1.26
C GLY A 420 10.08 1.98 -1.03
N VAL A 421 9.26 3.00 -1.29
CA VAL A 421 9.65 4.42 -1.21
C VAL A 421 9.22 5.13 0.07
N SER A 422 8.76 4.37 1.07
CA SER A 422 8.11 4.93 2.27
C SER A 422 9.07 5.10 3.45
N GLY A 423 10.34 5.40 3.18
CA GLY A 423 11.39 5.56 4.20
C GLY A 423 12.18 4.29 4.52
N GLN A 424 13.14 4.41 5.43
CA GLN A 424 14.05 3.31 5.83
C GLN A 424 13.50 2.44 6.97
N THR A 425 12.71 3.04 7.86
CA THR A 425 12.18 2.40 9.07
C THR A 425 10.86 3.04 9.49
N GLY A 426 10.02 2.28 10.18
CA GLY A 426 8.79 2.78 10.75
C GLY A 426 7.64 2.92 9.73
N GLY A 427 6.50 3.41 10.22
CA GLY A 427 5.30 3.64 9.40
C GLY A 427 5.14 5.07 8.90
N ARG A 428 5.98 6.01 9.37
CA ARG A 428 5.79 7.46 9.14
C ARG A 428 5.96 7.89 7.69
N GLY A 429 6.86 7.23 6.95
CA GLY A 429 7.14 7.62 5.58
C GLY A 429 6.08 7.22 4.55
N TYR A 430 5.05 6.48 4.96
CA TYR A 430 4.00 6.05 4.05
C TYR A 430 3.05 7.21 3.70
N SER A 431 2.93 7.49 2.40
CA SER A 431 1.84 8.33 1.86
C SER A 431 0.74 7.45 1.28
N SER A 432 -0.50 7.94 1.26
CA SER A 432 -1.63 7.17 0.75
C SER A 432 -1.47 6.78 -0.72
N GLY A 433 -1.82 5.53 -1.05
CA GLY A 433 -1.67 5.00 -2.41
C GLY A 433 -0.23 4.65 -2.81
N ASN A 434 0.80 4.94 -2.00
CA ASN A 434 2.19 4.61 -2.36
C ASN A 434 2.42 3.11 -2.57
N GLY A 435 1.73 2.23 -1.83
CA GLY A 435 1.84 0.79 -2.05
C GLY A 435 1.37 0.36 -3.44
N LEU A 436 0.35 1.03 -3.99
CA LEU A 436 -0.07 0.80 -5.37
C LEU A 436 0.83 1.52 -6.37
N LEU A 437 1.30 2.73 -6.07
CA LEU A 437 2.29 3.42 -6.90
C LEU A 437 3.53 2.56 -7.15
N THR A 438 4.12 2.00 -6.09
CA THR A 438 5.28 1.11 -6.21
C THR A 438 4.93 -0.18 -6.93
N ALA A 439 3.73 -0.74 -6.71
CA ALA A 439 3.30 -1.94 -7.41
C ALA A 439 3.09 -1.70 -8.92
N VAL A 440 2.16 -0.82 -9.30
CA VAL A 440 1.77 -0.63 -10.70
C VAL A 440 2.78 0.21 -11.48
N GLY A 441 3.45 1.17 -10.84
CA GLY A 441 4.46 2.00 -11.49
C GLY A 441 5.74 1.23 -11.80
N LEU A 442 6.29 0.50 -10.82
CA LEU A 442 7.40 -0.42 -11.12
C LEU A 442 6.93 -1.57 -11.99
N GLY A 443 5.67 -2.02 -11.87
CA GLY A 443 5.06 -2.99 -12.78
C GLY A 443 5.22 -2.59 -14.24
N GLN A 444 4.78 -1.37 -14.59
CA GLN A 444 4.87 -0.87 -15.97
C GLN A 444 6.32 -0.81 -16.44
N LEU A 445 7.21 -0.24 -15.62
CA LEU A 445 8.62 -0.06 -15.94
C LEU A 445 9.36 -1.40 -16.12
N ALA A 446 9.12 -2.36 -15.23
CA ALA A 446 9.73 -3.68 -15.29
C ALA A 446 9.17 -4.53 -16.42
N GLY A 447 7.89 -4.42 -16.74
CA GLY A 447 7.30 -5.10 -17.90
C GLY A 447 7.92 -4.65 -19.22
N ASP A 448 8.07 -3.33 -19.40
CA ASP A 448 8.77 -2.75 -20.55
C ASP A 448 10.24 -3.22 -20.62
N ALA A 449 10.96 -3.10 -19.51
CA ALA A 449 12.39 -3.43 -19.46
C ALA A 449 12.66 -4.94 -19.59
N ALA A 450 11.78 -5.80 -19.09
CA ALA A 450 11.87 -7.25 -19.26
C ALA A 450 11.66 -7.65 -20.72
N ALA A 451 10.68 -7.06 -21.40
CA ALA A 451 10.47 -7.32 -22.83
C ALA A 451 11.68 -6.85 -23.68
N ASP A 452 12.21 -5.66 -23.39
CA ASP A 452 13.40 -5.14 -24.07
C ASP A 452 14.66 -6.01 -23.80
N PHE A 453 14.80 -6.55 -22.58
CA PHE A 453 15.89 -7.48 -22.24
C PHE A 453 15.85 -8.75 -23.10
N VAL A 454 14.67 -9.34 -23.31
CA VAL A 454 14.52 -10.53 -24.16
C VAL A 454 14.86 -10.21 -25.61
N GLY A 455 14.35 -9.10 -26.16
CA GLY A 455 14.62 -8.69 -27.55
C GLY A 455 16.07 -8.31 -27.86
N SER A 456 16.91 -8.08 -26.83
CA SER A 456 18.34 -7.76 -26.98
C SER A 456 19.27 -8.98 -26.96
N GLY A 457 18.71 -10.17 -26.65
CA GLY A 457 19.46 -11.43 -26.49
C GLY A 457 19.53 -12.32 -27.73
N ASP A 458 18.80 -11.97 -28.80
CA ASP A 458 18.86 -12.59 -30.13
C ASP A 458 19.94 -11.92 -31.02
#